data_AF-A0A5N6KT64-F1
#
_entry.id   AF-A0A5N6KT64-F1
#
_cell.length_a   1.000
_cell.length_b   1.000
_cell.length_c   1.000
_cell.angle_alpha   90.00
_cell.angle_beta   90.00
_cell.angle_gamma   90.00
#
_symmetry.space_group_name_H-M   'P 1'
#
loop_
_entity.id
_entity.type
_entity.pdbx_description
1 polymer ?
#
loop_
_entity_poly.entity_id
_entity_poly.type
_entity_poly.pdbx_seq_one_letter_code
_entity_poly.pdbx_strand_id
1 'polypeptide(L)'
;MATAASNGTSIRQLPPLQLAFPLPSSPDTRMHIHLTAHSHSLVLFVHTSSAMTPSSGSASLGSFVFSLQNQLHPTEQPLSTPLYTSTHTVDFATRLAKILARRTNRPAYVGASDVKFWAPEDESAAMKGVVDIVLEGLRRAGK
;
A
#
# COMPACT_ATOMS: atom_id res chain seq x y z
N MET A 1 3.38 4.38 -35.67
CA MET A 1 3.07 5.55 -34.83
C MET A 1 1.75 5.28 -34.13
N ALA A 2 1.77 4.79 -32.89
CA ALA A 2 0.56 4.49 -32.13
C ALA A 2 0.19 5.70 -31.27
N THR A 3 -1.01 6.23 -31.49
CA THR A 3 -1.59 7.36 -30.77
C THR A 3 -1.92 6.95 -29.34
N ALA A 4 -1.37 7.69 -28.37
CA ALA A 4 -1.67 7.49 -26.96
C ALA A 4 -3.13 7.87 -26.68
N ALA A 5 -3.96 6.89 -26.31
CA ALA A 5 -5.32 7.14 -25.84
C ALA A 5 -5.26 7.84 -24.48
N SER A 6 -5.66 9.10 -24.46
CA SER A 6 -5.84 9.90 -23.24
C SER A 6 -7.11 9.46 -22.52
N ASN A 7 -7.06 8.32 -21.83
CA ASN A 7 -8.16 7.84 -21.00
C ASN A 7 -7.99 8.32 -19.56
N GLY A 8 -8.86 9.24 -19.14
CA GLY A 8 -8.94 9.78 -17.78
C GLY A 8 -8.64 11.27 -17.77
N THR A 9 -9.62 12.05 -17.33
CA THR A 9 -9.56 13.50 -17.15
C THR A 9 -8.27 13.96 -16.46
N SER A 10 -7.81 15.16 -16.77
CA SER A 10 -6.63 15.81 -16.19
C SER A 10 -6.76 16.01 -14.67
N ILE A 11 -6.70 14.91 -13.91
CA ILE A 11 -6.59 14.95 -12.46
C ILE A 11 -5.19 15.50 -12.21
N ARG A 12 -5.07 16.54 -11.39
CA ARG A 12 -3.78 17.01 -10.87
C ARG A 12 -3.16 15.87 -10.04
N GLN A 13 -2.49 14.95 -10.72
CA GLN A 13 -1.73 13.87 -10.13
C GLN A 13 -0.42 14.49 -9.63
N LEU A 14 -0.27 14.55 -8.31
CA LEU A 14 1.06 14.75 -7.75
C LEU A 14 1.91 13.53 -8.16
N PRO A 15 3.22 13.72 -8.38
CA PRO A 15 4.10 12.60 -8.64
C PRO A 15 3.92 11.56 -7.53
N PRO A 16 3.88 10.27 -7.87
CA PRO A 16 3.69 9.22 -6.87
C PRO A 16 4.81 9.27 -5.83
N LEU A 17 4.45 9.05 -4.56
CA LEU A 17 5.42 8.94 -3.49
C LEU A 17 6.04 7.54 -3.53
N GLN A 18 7.33 7.47 -3.85
CA GLN A 18 8.10 6.22 -3.86
C GLN A 18 9.23 6.30 -2.85
N LEU A 19 9.23 5.39 -1.88
CA LEU A 19 10.19 5.37 -0.78
C LEU A 19 10.49 3.93 -0.37
N ALA A 20 11.64 3.73 0.26
CA ALA A 20 12.00 2.46 0.88
C ALA A 20 12.65 2.70 2.24
N PHE A 21 12.40 1.82 3.20
CA PHE A 21 13.01 1.87 4.52
C PHE A 21 13.40 0.45 4.99
N PRO A 22 14.48 0.33 5.79
CA PRO A 22 14.91 -0.97 6.31
C PRO A 22 13.97 -1.45 7.42
N LEU A 23 13.87 -2.78 7.57
CA LEU A 23 13.15 -3.39 8.68
C LEU A 23 14.07 -3.54 9.91
N PRO A 24 13.55 -3.39 11.14
CA PRO A 24 14.37 -3.27 12.34
C PRO A 24 15.18 -4.54 12.65
N SER A 25 14.60 -5.72 12.44
CA SER A 25 15.23 -7.00 12.78
C SER A 25 15.83 -7.71 11.56
N SER A 26 15.54 -7.19 10.37
CA SER A 26 16.08 -7.64 9.10
C SER A 26 16.69 -6.47 8.31
N PRO A 27 17.89 -5.98 8.66
CA PRO A 27 18.46 -4.75 8.09
C PRO A 27 18.73 -4.85 6.57
N ASP A 28 19.00 -6.07 6.06
CA ASP A 28 19.15 -6.35 4.63
C ASP A 28 17.82 -6.39 3.87
N THR A 29 16.69 -6.39 4.57
CA THR A 29 15.35 -6.35 3.98
C THR A 29 14.81 -4.93 4.02
N ARG A 30 14.37 -4.45 2.85
CA ARG A 30 13.75 -3.14 2.68
C ARG A 30 12.29 -3.27 2.31
N MET A 31 11.45 -2.49 2.98
CA MET A 31 10.05 -2.29 2.63
C MET A 31 9.94 -1.15 1.63
N HIS A 32 9.47 -1.44 0.43
CA HIS A 32 9.22 -0.47 -0.63
C HIS A 32 7.76 -0.07 -0.63
N ILE A 33 7.52 1.21 -0.87
CA ILE A 33 6.21 1.84 -0.90
C ILE A 33 6.10 2.61 -2.21
N HIS A 34 5.00 2.41 -2.91
CA HIS A 34 4.58 3.25 -4.02
C HIS A 34 3.14 3.72 -3.78
N LEU A 35 2.99 4.98 -3.38
CA LEU A 35 1.71 5.60 -3.10
C LEU A 35 1.31 6.57 -4.22
N THR A 36 0.13 6.36 -4.78
CA THR A 36 -0.56 7.29 -5.67
C THR A 36 -1.81 7.84 -4.97
N ALA A 37 -1.83 9.14 -4.73
CA ALA A 37 -2.95 9.81 -4.07
C ALA A 37 -3.84 10.55 -5.08
N HIS A 38 -5.05 10.05 -5.31
CA HIS A 38 -6.05 10.70 -6.16
C HIS A 38 -6.77 11.84 -5.40
N SER A 39 -7.86 12.37 -5.95
CA SER A 39 -8.74 13.32 -5.25
C SER A 39 -9.65 12.62 -4.24
N HIS A 40 -10.16 11.42 -4.56
CA HIS A 40 -11.12 10.70 -3.70
C HIS A 40 -10.68 9.32 -3.25
N SER A 41 -9.46 8.87 -3.59
CA SER A 41 -8.96 7.55 -3.19
C SER A 41 -7.45 7.52 -3.07
N LEU A 42 -6.94 6.47 -2.44
CA LEU A 42 -5.54 6.15 -2.31
C LEU A 42 -5.25 4.81 -2.99
N VAL A 43 -4.17 4.74 -3.76
CA VAL A 43 -3.65 3.48 -4.30
C VAL A 43 -2.24 3.30 -3.78
N LEU A 44 -2.01 2.23 -3.03
CA LEU A 44 -0.75 1.91 -2.39
C LEU A 44 -0.28 0.54 -2.87
N PHE A 45 0.95 0.46 -3.37
CA PHE A 45 1.64 -0.81 -3.59
C PHE A 45 2.80 -0.94 -2.61
N VAL A 46 2.95 -2.12 -2.03
CA VAL A 46 4.04 -2.46 -1.14
C VAL A 46 4.68 -3.78 -1.50
N HIS A 47 6.00 -3.87 -1.31
CA HIS A 47 6.79 -5.09 -1.55
C HIS A 47 8.06 -5.05 -0.72
N THR A 48 8.57 -6.22 -0.32
CA THR A 48 9.85 -6.34 0.40
C THR A 48 10.94 -6.88 -0.51
N SER A 49 12.09 -6.22 -0.58
CA SER A 49 13.27 -6.76 -1.26
C SER A 49 14.35 -7.12 -0.23
N SER A 50 15.06 -8.23 -0.41
CA SER A 50 16.25 -8.58 0.37
C SER A 50 17.45 -8.76 -0.54
N ALA A 51 18.62 -8.27 -0.11
CA ALA A 51 19.87 -8.48 -0.84
C ALA A 51 20.24 -9.97 -0.95
N MET A 52 19.78 -10.79 0.00
CA MET A 52 20.06 -12.23 0.03
C MET A 52 19.20 -13.04 -0.96
N THR A 53 18.07 -12.50 -1.38
CA THR A 53 17.13 -13.17 -2.30
C THR A 53 16.79 -12.23 -3.46
N PRO A 54 17.73 -12.03 -4.41
CA PRO A 54 17.48 -11.19 -5.57
C PRO A 54 16.29 -11.72 -6.36
N SER A 55 15.34 -10.84 -6.70
CA SER A 55 14.16 -11.19 -7.48
C SER A 55 14.57 -11.50 -8.92
N SER A 56 14.72 -12.77 -9.27
CA SER A 56 15.18 -13.22 -10.60
C SER A 56 14.04 -13.56 -11.57
N GLY A 57 12.80 -13.12 -11.31
CA GLY A 57 11.61 -13.46 -12.12
C GLY A 57 10.60 -12.30 -12.24
N SER A 58 9.51 -12.53 -12.99
CA SER A 58 8.39 -11.58 -13.09
C SER A 58 7.77 -11.36 -11.70
N ALA A 59 7.77 -10.13 -11.20
CA ALA A 59 7.20 -9.81 -9.90
C ALA A 59 5.71 -10.20 -9.85
N SER A 60 5.34 -11.03 -8.87
CA SER A 60 3.93 -11.37 -8.64
C SER A 60 3.20 -10.15 -8.09
N LEU A 61 2.00 -9.87 -8.61
CA LEU A 61 1.14 -8.81 -8.06
C LEU A 61 0.77 -9.09 -6.59
N GLY A 62 0.76 -10.35 -6.17
CA GLY A 62 0.36 -10.78 -4.83
C GLY A 62 -1.12 -10.52 -4.59
N SER A 63 -1.46 -9.87 -3.48
CA SER A 63 -2.84 -9.52 -3.14
C SER A 63 -3.16 -8.07 -3.46
N PHE A 64 -4.42 -7.79 -3.79
CA PHE A 64 -4.92 -6.43 -3.99
C PHE A 64 -6.26 -6.28 -3.29
N VAL A 65 -6.35 -5.36 -2.34
CA VAL A 65 -7.51 -5.23 -1.46
C VAL A 65 -8.04 -3.80 -1.50
N PHE A 66 -9.35 -3.68 -1.63
CA PHE A 66 -10.07 -2.42 -1.47
C PHE A 66 -10.64 -2.32 -0.06
N SER A 67 -10.57 -1.14 0.56
CA SER A 67 -11.26 -0.87 1.82
C SER A 67 -11.85 0.53 1.89
N LEU A 68 -12.98 0.65 2.58
CA LEU A 68 -13.74 1.89 2.75
C LEU A 68 -14.31 1.96 4.17
N GLN A 69 -14.16 3.12 4.82
CA GLN A 69 -14.80 3.39 6.10
C GLN A 69 -16.30 3.65 5.91
N ASN A 70 -17.13 2.98 6.72
CA ASN A 70 -18.56 3.29 6.78
C ASN A 70 -18.76 4.69 7.40
N GLN A 71 -19.30 5.63 6.62
CA GLN A 71 -19.52 7.01 7.07
C GLN A 71 -20.70 7.14 8.03
N LEU A 72 -21.67 6.21 7.96
CA LEU A 72 -22.84 6.21 8.84
C LEU A 72 -22.53 5.63 10.21
N HIS A 73 -21.55 4.74 10.29
CA HIS A 73 -21.07 4.12 11.53
C HIS A 73 -19.54 4.20 11.63
N PRO A 74 -18.96 5.37 11.96
CA PRO A 74 -17.50 5.59 11.97
C PRO A 74 -16.73 4.79 13.02
N THR A 75 -17.42 4.27 14.03
CA THR A 75 -16.84 3.42 15.08
C THR A 75 -16.66 1.97 14.63
N GLU A 76 -17.38 1.53 13.60
CA GLU A 76 -17.29 0.17 13.07
C GLU A 76 -16.03 -0.02 12.21
N GLN A 77 -15.64 -1.29 12.06
CA GLN A 77 -14.49 -1.65 11.24
C GLN A 77 -14.76 -1.31 9.76
N PRO A 78 -13.78 -0.74 9.03
CA PRO A 78 -13.91 -0.53 7.60
C PRO A 78 -14.29 -1.80 6.84
N LEU A 79 -15.17 -1.63 5.86
CA LEU A 79 -15.51 -2.68 4.90
C LEU A 79 -14.29 -2.94 4.02
N SER A 80 -14.06 -4.21 3.68
CA SER A 80 -12.90 -4.61 2.88
C SER A 80 -13.29 -5.70 1.90
N THR A 81 -12.82 -5.58 0.67
CA THR A 81 -13.08 -6.51 -0.42
C THR A 81 -11.76 -6.87 -1.09
N PRO A 82 -11.27 -8.10 -0.97
CA PRO A 82 -10.11 -8.55 -1.73
C PRO A 82 -10.49 -8.68 -3.21
N LEU A 83 -9.77 -7.96 -4.08
CA LEU A 83 -9.94 -7.98 -5.53
C LEU A 83 -9.03 -9.02 -6.19
N TYR A 84 -7.81 -9.17 -5.66
CA TYR A 84 -6.91 -10.28 -5.96
C TYR A 84 -6.45 -10.89 -4.63
N THR A 85 -6.45 -12.21 -4.57
CA THR A 85 -6.08 -12.97 -3.37
C THR A 85 -4.80 -13.75 -3.61
N SER A 86 -3.85 -13.59 -2.70
CA SER A 86 -2.69 -14.45 -2.54
C SER A 86 -2.59 -14.82 -1.07
N THR A 87 -2.54 -16.13 -0.79
CA THR A 87 -2.60 -16.71 0.56
C THR A 87 -1.57 -16.10 1.52
N HIS A 88 -0.41 -15.70 1.01
CA HIS A 88 0.70 -15.20 1.84
C HIS A 88 0.63 -13.69 2.14
N THR A 89 -0.20 -12.93 1.42
CA THR A 89 -0.17 -11.45 1.49
C THR A 89 -1.54 -10.81 1.78
N VAL A 90 -2.63 -11.58 1.68
CA VAL A 90 -4.00 -11.04 1.77
C VAL A 90 -4.32 -10.47 3.16
N ASP A 91 -3.87 -11.10 4.24
CA ASP A 91 -4.12 -10.63 5.61
C ASP A 91 -3.37 -9.34 5.93
N PHE A 92 -2.15 -9.23 5.44
CA PHE A 92 -1.35 -8.00 5.56
C PHE A 92 -2.00 -6.87 4.75
N ALA A 93 -2.31 -7.10 3.48
CA ALA A 93 -2.96 -6.12 2.61
C ALA A 93 -4.31 -5.65 3.17
N THR A 94 -5.12 -6.58 3.69
CA THR A 94 -6.44 -6.28 4.28
C THR A 94 -6.32 -5.41 5.52
N ARG A 95 -5.43 -5.74 6.46
CA ARG A 95 -5.21 -4.91 7.66
C ARG A 95 -4.72 -3.51 7.29
N LEU A 96 -3.77 -3.42 6.36
CA LEU A 96 -3.22 -2.15 5.90
C LEU A 96 -4.29 -1.30 5.21
N ALA A 97 -5.10 -1.88 4.32
CA ALA A 97 -6.20 -1.19 3.65
C ALA A 97 -7.22 -0.62 4.64
N LYS A 98 -7.63 -1.43 5.63
CA LYS A 98 -8.55 -0.98 6.69
C LYS A 98 -7.98 0.17 7.51
N ILE A 99 -6.71 0.07 7.94
CA ILE A 99 -6.07 1.13 8.72
C ILE A 99 -6.02 2.44 7.93
N LEU A 100 -5.63 2.39 6.65
CA LEU A 100 -5.55 3.57 5.79
C LEU A 100 -6.94 4.16 5.54
N ALA A 101 -7.94 3.32 5.23
CA ALA A 101 -9.30 3.78 5.02
C ALA A 101 -9.85 4.52 6.24
N ARG A 102 -9.61 3.99 7.45
CA ARG A 102 -10.03 4.60 8.71
C ARG A 102 -9.28 5.89 9.03
N ARG A 103 -7.94 5.89 8.91
CA ARG A 103 -7.10 7.04 9.29
C ARG A 103 -7.19 8.20 8.31
N THR A 104 -7.50 7.94 7.05
CA THR A 104 -7.59 8.97 6.00
C THR A 104 -9.02 9.36 5.66
N ASN A 105 -10.01 8.61 6.14
CA ASN A 105 -11.42 8.73 5.76
C ASN A 105 -11.65 8.68 4.24
N ARG A 106 -10.84 7.90 3.53
CA ARG A 106 -10.86 7.79 2.06
C ARG A 106 -10.79 6.32 1.65
N PRO A 107 -11.43 5.93 0.54
CA PRO A 107 -11.23 4.61 -0.02
C PRO A 107 -9.74 4.33 -0.28
N ALA A 108 -9.27 3.17 0.16
CA ALA A 108 -7.89 2.74 0.04
C ALA A 108 -7.80 1.42 -0.74
N TYR A 109 -7.00 1.44 -1.80
CA TYR A 109 -6.59 0.26 -2.55
C TYR A 109 -5.17 -0.08 -2.14
N VAL A 110 -4.94 -1.31 -1.70
CA VAL A 110 -3.63 -1.77 -1.23
C VAL A 110 -3.23 -3.03 -1.98
N GLY A 111 -2.15 -2.95 -2.74
CA GLY A 111 -1.46 -4.07 -3.35
C GLY A 111 -0.25 -4.48 -2.50
N ALA A 112 -0.16 -5.77 -2.18
CA ALA A 112 0.98 -6.36 -1.47
C ALA A 112 1.59 -7.45 -2.33
N SER A 113 2.70 -7.12 -2.99
CA SER A 113 3.46 -8.00 -3.87
C SER A 113 4.61 -8.61 -3.07
N ASP A 114 4.78 -9.94 -3.10
CA ASP A 114 5.91 -10.68 -2.48
C ASP A 114 6.42 -10.15 -1.13
N VAL A 115 5.51 -9.79 -0.21
CA VAL A 115 5.84 -9.30 1.12
C VAL A 115 6.26 -10.46 2.01
N LYS A 116 7.51 -10.44 2.49
CA LYS A 116 8.12 -11.49 3.32
C LYS A 116 8.76 -10.85 4.55
N PHE A 117 8.40 -11.37 5.71
CA PHE A 117 8.95 -10.97 6.99
C PHE A 117 9.70 -12.15 7.60
N TRP A 118 10.91 -11.88 8.10
CA TRP A 118 11.73 -12.91 8.74
C TRP A 118 11.46 -12.98 10.25
N ALA A 119 10.88 -11.92 10.82
CA ALA A 119 10.46 -11.85 12.20
C ALA A 119 9.06 -11.18 12.33
N PRO A 120 8.24 -11.56 13.33
CA PRO A 120 6.92 -10.94 13.55
C PRO A 120 6.98 -9.43 13.85
N GLU A 121 8.07 -8.99 14.50
CA GLU A 121 8.33 -7.58 14.76
C GLU A 121 8.53 -6.77 13.47
N ASP A 122 9.08 -7.38 12.42
CA ASP A 122 9.28 -6.74 11.13
C ASP A 122 7.94 -6.47 10.44
N GLU A 123 6.97 -7.39 10.54
CA GLU A 123 5.63 -7.17 10.01
C GLU A 123 4.96 -5.97 10.68
N SER A 124 5.04 -5.92 12.02
CA SER A 124 4.44 -4.86 12.83
C SER A 124 5.11 -3.50 12.56
N ALA A 125 6.43 -3.49 12.46
CA ALA A 125 7.22 -2.31 12.14
C ALA A 125 6.96 -1.83 10.70
N ALA A 126 6.86 -2.76 9.74
CA ALA A 126 6.51 -2.44 8.36
C ALA A 126 5.12 -1.81 8.28
N MET A 127 4.13 -2.40 8.94
CA MET A 127 2.76 -1.87 9.02
C MET A 127 2.76 -0.43 9.54
N LYS A 128 3.41 -0.20 10.70
CA LYS A 128 3.50 1.14 11.30
C LYS A 128 4.23 2.12 10.38
N GLY A 129 5.39 1.74 9.86
CA GLY A 129 6.22 2.58 9.00
C GLY A 129 5.50 3.00 7.72
N VAL A 130 4.81 2.07 7.06
CA VAL A 130 4.01 2.36 5.86
C VAL A 130 2.90 3.36 6.19
N VAL A 131 2.15 3.13 7.26
CA VAL A 131 1.05 4.03 7.64
C VAL A 131 1.57 5.43 7.96
N ASP A 132 2.67 5.55 8.71
CA ASP A 132 3.26 6.85 9.07
C ASP A 132 3.77 7.60 7.83
N ILE A 133 4.45 6.90 6.91
CA ILE A 133 4.93 7.48 5.64
C ILE A 133 3.77 7.95 4.77
N VAL A 134 2.69 7.16 4.65
CA VAL A 134 1.52 7.52 3.85
C VAL A 134 0.85 8.76 4.42
N LEU A 135 0.62 8.82 5.73
CA LEU A 135 -0.05 9.96 6.37
C LEU A 135 0.79 11.24 6.28
N GLU A 136 2.10 11.14 6.50
CA GLU A 136 3.01 12.28 6.34
C GLU A 136 3.08 12.73 4.88
N GLY A 137 3.10 11.78 3.93
CA GLY A 137 3.05 12.06 2.49
C GLY A 137 1.80 12.82 2.07
N LEU A 138 0.63 12.42 2.60
CA LEU A 138 -0.64 13.12 2.37
C LEU A 138 -0.64 14.53 2.99
N ARG A 139 -0.15 14.66 4.22
CA ARG A 139 -0.01 15.95 4.91
C ARG A 139 0.86 16.93 4.10
N ARG A 140 2.01 16.47 3.58
CA ARG A 140 2.91 17.28 2.74
C ARG A 140 2.28 17.66 1.40
N ALA A 141 1.44 16.78 0.85
CA ALA A 141 0.69 17.04 -0.37
C ALA A 141 -0.47 18.05 -0.18
N GLY A 142 -0.76 18.47 1.06
CA GLY A 142 -1.89 19.34 1.38
C GLY A 142 -3.24 18.67 1.17
N LYS A 143 -3.31 17.35 1.36
CA LYS A 143 -4.48 16.50 1.14
C LYS A 143 -4.90 15.73 2.39
#